data_AF-A0A804JQN7-F1
#
_entry.id   AF-A0A804JQN7-F1
#
_cell.length_a   1.000
_cell.length_b   1.000
_cell.length_c   1.000
_cell.angle_alpha   90.00
_cell.angle_beta   90.00
_cell.angle_gamma   90.00
#
_symmetry.space_group_name_H-M   'P 1'
#
loop_
_entity.id
_entity.type
_entity.pdbx_description
1 polymer ?
#
loop_
_entity_poly.entity_id
_entity_poly.type
_entity_poly.pdbx_seq_one_letter_code
_entity_poly.pdbx_strand_id
1 'polypeptide(L)'
;MLRRPSTVRRGSVPWNSCSFIGTVIFPVKRYASDFPGVYTSLEVKWPSCDSSSSSFWIHLHLSDKLEKVSLKYLKPNDIIYVRGRLDSYKKHFEDGSHAIFYKVHVVDLNFVKRDRQIQKSTEMEISVVEELTVPVSSTADDDKELRDRLHLWQVFFANPYEWWDNRQKKFFSGSADFRHKNTHDGLWLRPDDPSWVRRQLQLYDSNITMNRRSKVHEWEMEDLL
;
A
#
# COMPACT_ATOMS: atom_id res chain seq x y z
N MET A 1 22.73 -13.18 -53.26
CA MET A 1 22.50 -12.52 -51.95
C MET A 1 21.07 -12.83 -51.53
N LEU A 2 20.86 -13.45 -50.37
CA LEU A 2 19.52 -13.75 -49.85
C LEU A 2 18.90 -12.47 -49.28
N ARG A 3 17.71 -12.10 -49.76
CA ARG A 3 16.97 -10.92 -49.30
C ARG A 3 16.17 -11.29 -48.05
N ARG A 4 16.25 -10.46 -47.01
CA ARG A 4 15.53 -10.68 -45.75
C ARG A 4 14.00 -10.60 -45.95
N PRO A 5 13.21 -11.49 -45.32
CA PRO A 5 11.75 -11.41 -45.37
C PRO A 5 11.24 -10.15 -44.66
N SER A 6 10.19 -9.54 -45.20
CA SER A 6 9.53 -8.37 -44.60
C SER A 6 8.64 -8.71 -43.40
N THR A 7 8.18 -9.96 -43.30
CA THR A 7 7.40 -10.44 -42.16
C THR A 7 7.54 -11.95 -42.03
N VAL A 8 7.87 -12.42 -40.83
CA VAL A 8 7.84 -13.84 -40.47
C VAL A 8 6.66 -14.04 -39.53
N ARG A 9 5.58 -14.67 -40.00
CA ARG A 9 4.40 -14.94 -39.17
C ARG A 9 4.66 -16.16 -38.30
N ARG A 10 4.49 -16.02 -36.98
CA ARG A 10 4.56 -17.13 -36.02
C ARG A 10 3.26 -17.95 -36.11
N GLY A 11 3.37 -19.27 -36.21
CA GLY A 11 2.24 -20.19 -36.46
C GLY A 11 1.34 -20.53 -35.26
N SER A 12 1.40 -19.79 -34.15
CA SER A 12 0.56 -20.08 -32.98
C SER A 12 0.20 -18.82 -32.18
N VAL A 13 -0.94 -18.90 -31.49
CA VAL A 13 -1.44 -17.88 -30.55
C VAL A 13 -0.40 -17.63 -29.44
N PRO A 14 -0.07 -16.39 -29.08
CA PRO A 14 0.85 -16.11 -27.99
C PRO A 14 0.29 -16.64 -26.66
N TRP A 15 1.09 -17.42 -25.93
CA TRP A 15 0.78 -17.81 -24.56
C TRP A 15 0.83 -16.56 -23.66
N ASN A 16 -0.35 -16.09 -23.23
CA ASN A 16 -0.46 -15.04 -22.23
C ASN A 16 -0.32 -15.66 -20.83
N SER A 17 0.85 -15.47 -20.22
CA SER A 17 1.12 -15.85 -18.85
C SER A 17 1.93 -14.76 -18.16
N CYS A 18 1.65 -14.53 -16.89
CA CYS A 18 2.38 -13.63 -16.01
C CYS A 18 2.61 -14.29 -14.66
N SER A 19 3.66 -13.86 -13.96
CA SER A 19 3.92 -14.27 -12.59
C SER A 19 4.43 -13.11 -11.77
N PHE A 20 3.98 -13.01 -10.52
CA PHE A 20 4.31 -11.92 -9.62
C PHE A 20 4.64 -12.46 -8.23
N ILE A 21 5.54 -11.78 -7.54
CA ILE A 21 5.76 -11.94 -6.10
C ILE A 21 5.39 -10.60 -5.47
N GLY A 22 4.54 -10.63 -4.45
CA GLY A 22 4.07 -9.40 -3.84
C GLY A 22 3.39 -9.62 -2.50
N THR A 23 2.95 -8.51 -1.90
CA THR A 23 2.27 -8.49 -0.61
C THR A 23 0.77 -8.31 -0.81
N VAL A 24 -0.04 -9.12 -0.14
CA VAL A 24 -1.50 -8.99 -0.15
C VAL A 24 -1.91 -7.73 0.61
N ILE A 25 -2.60 -6.81 -0.07
CA ILE A 25 -2.99 -5.52 0.53
C ILE A 25 -4.36 -5.61 1.20
N PHE A 26 -5.30 -6.28 0.55
CA PHE A 26 -6.69 -6.32 0.99
C PHE A 26 -7.11 -7.74 1.39
N PRO A 27 -8.02 -7.88 2.38
CA PRO A 27 -8.58 -9.18 2.71
C PRO A 27 -9.32 -9.74 1.49
N VAL A 28 -9.32 -11.07 1.36
CA VAL A 28 -10.00 -11.77 0.28
C VAL A 28 -11.51 -11.55 0.40
N LYS A 29 -12.14 -11.11 -0.71
CA LYS A 29 -13.58 -10.82 -0.78
C LYS A 29 -14.23 -11.68 -1.86
N ARG A 30 -15.49 -12.05 -1.63
CA ARG A 30 -16.34 -12.68 -2.65
C ARG A 30 -16.95 -11.61 -3.55
N TYR A 31 -17.19 -11.95 -4.80
CA TYR A 31 -18.00 -11.10 -5.68
C TYR A 31 -19.46 -11.07 -5.19
N ALA A 32 -20.16 -9.96 -5.40
CA ALA A 32 -21.50 -9.71 -4.89
C ALA A 32 -22.65 -10.30 -5.74
N SER A 33 -22.34 -10.89 -6.90
CA SER A 33 -23.28 -11.44 -7.91
C SER A 33 -22.63 -12.68 -8.55
N ASP A 34 -23.39 -13.43 -9.36
CA ASP A 34 -23.17 -14.73 -10.06
C ASP A 34 -21.79 -15.02 -10.71
N PHE A 35 -20.79 -14.18 -10.49
CA PHE A 35 -19.39 -14.48 -10.78
C PHE A 35 -18.80 -15.41 -9.72
N PRO A 36 -18.54 -16.68 -10.04
CA PRO A 36 -17.88 -17.60 -9.11
C PRO A 36 -16.44 -17.13 -8.87
N GLY A 37 -16.02 -17.16 -7.61
CA GLY A 37 -14.66 -16.84 -7.21
C GLY A 37 -14.55 -15.69 -6.20
N VAL A 38 -13.31 -15.44 -5.83
CA VAL A 38 -12.92 -14.40 -4.88
C VAL A 38 -11.83 -13.54 -5.47
N TYR A 39 -11.65 -12.37 -4.87
CA TYR A 39 -10.64 -11.42 -5.30
C TYR A 39 -9.90 -10.77 -4.16
N THR A 40 -8.70 -10.30 -4.49
CA THR A 40 -7.86 -9.45 -3.64
C THR A 40 -6.94 -8.61 -4.54
N SER A 41 -6.16 -7.70 -3.95
CA SER A 41 -5.13 -6.95 -4.66
C SER A 41 -3.75 -7.26 -4.10
N LEU A 42 -2.81 -7.42 -5.02
CA LEU A 42 -1.41 -7.68 -4.74
C LEU A 42 -0.58 -6.44 -5.03
N GLU A 43 0.24 -6.02 -4.07
CA GLU A 43 1.28 -5.02 -4.29
C GLU A 43 2.55 -5.71 -4.77
N VAL A 44 2.99 -5.37 -5.98
CA VAL A 44 4.26 -5.84 -6.55
C VAL A 44 5.24 -4.68 -6.51
N LYS A 45 6.34 -4.87 -5.77
CA LYS A 45 7.43 -3.89 -5.71
C LYS A 45 8.36 -4.07 -6.91
N TRP A 46 8.76 -2.96 -7.50
CA TRP A 46 9.83 -2.95 -8.48
C TRP A 46 11.18 -3.04 -7.76
N PRO A 47 12.09 -3.92 -8.18
CA PRO A 47 13.47 -3.91 -7.68
C PRO A 47 14.17 -2.69 -8.28
N SER A 48 14.01 -1.54 -7.64
CA SER A 48 14.77 -0.32 -7.92
C SER A 48 15.99 -0.27 -7.00
N CYS A 49 17.15 0.11 -7.54
CA CYS A 49 18.38 0.33 -6.77
C CYS A 49 18.40 1.68 -6.05
N ASP A 50 17.44 2.56 -6.34
CA ASP A 50 17.35 3.89 -5.76
C ASP A 50 16.26 3.90 -4.68
N SER A 51 16.44 4.73 -3.66
CA SER A 51 15.58 4.84 -2.47
C SER A 51 14.09 5.13 -2.74
N SER A 52 13.68 5.26 -4.01
CA SER A 52 12.29 5.27 -4.45
C SER A 52 11.89 3.90 -5.05
N SER A 53 11.57 2.94 -4.17
CA SER A 53 10.96 1.67 -4.60
C SER A 53 9.55 1.95 -5.15
N SER A 54 9.40 2.03 -6.48
CA SER A 54 8.07 2.08 -7.10
C SER A 54 7.34 0.76 -6.89
N SER A 55 6.03 0.81 -6.71
CA SER A 55 5.17 -0.37 -6.65
C SER A 55 3.98 -0.19 -7.57
N PHE A 56 3.41 -1.30 -8.01
CA PHE A 56 2.12 -1.30 -8.70
C PHE A 56 1.19 -2.31 -8.06
N TRP A 57 -0.11 -2.04 -8.17
CA TRP A 57 -1.14 -2.92 -7.66
C TRP A 57 -1.74 -3.71 -8.81
N ILE A 58 -2.00 -4.99 -8.56
CA ILE A 58 -2.65 -5.85 -9.53
C ILE A 58 -3.79 -6.62 -8.88
N HIS A 59 -4.92 -6.66 -9.58
CA HIS A 59 -6.10 -7.38 -9.10
C HIS A 59 -5.94 -8.87 -9.32
N LEU A 60 -6.24 -9.69 -8.32
CA LEU A 60 -6.17 -11.14 -8.41
C LEU A 60 -7.58 -11.71 -8.42
N HIS A 61 -7.86 -12.60 -9.37
CA HIS A 61 -9.07 -13.40 -9.45
C HIS A 61 -8.72 -14.85 -9.14
N LEU A 62 -9.33 -15.41 -8.10
CA LEU A 62 -9.08 -16.74 -7.56
C LEU A 62 -10.38 -17.54 -7.63
N SER A 63 -10.42 -18.58 -8.46
CA SER A 63 -11.61 -19.43 -8.65
C SER A 63 -11.39 -20.84 -8.11
N ASP A 64 -12.47 -21.63 -8.10
CA ASP A 64 -12.44 -23.07 -7.87
C ASP A 64 -11.79 -23.48 -6.54
N LYS A 65 -10.71 -24.27 -6.61
CA LYS A 65 -9.95 -24.72 -5.43
C LYS A 65 -9.24 -23.57 -4.73
N LEU A 66 -8.76 -22.58 -5.50
CA LEU A 66 -8.07 -21.41 -4.95
C LEU A 66 -9.03 -20.54 -4.15
N GLU A 67 -10.30 -20.46 -4.54
CA GLU A 67 -11.31 -19.69 -3.81
C GLU A 67 -11.39 -20.11 -2.32
N LYS A 68 -11.55 -21.42 -2.08
CA LYS A 68 -11.68 -21.99 -0.73
C LYS A 68 -10.40 -21.83 0.09
N VAL A 69 -9.25 -22.06 -0.54
CA VAL A 69 -7.93 -21.97 0.11
C VAL A 69 -7.63 -20.51 0.46
N SER A 70 -7.84 -19.58 -0.48
CA SER A 70 -7.55 -18.17 -0.28
C SER A 70 -8.47 -17.53 0.76
N LEU A 71 -9.77 -17.84 0.78
CA LEU A 71 -10.66 -17.34 1.84
C LEU A 71 -10.25 -17.79 3.25
N LYS A 72 -9.68 -18.99 3.37
CA LYS A 72 -9.33 -19.57 4.67
C LYS A 72 -7.95 -19.14 5.17
N TYR A 73 -6.96 -19.09 4.27
CA TYR A 73 -5.56 -18.97 4.65
C TYR A 73 -4.90 -17.66 4.23
N LEU A 74 -5.39 -16.97 3.20
CA LEU A 74 -4.76 -15.77 2.68
C LEU A 74 -5.18 -14.54 3.49
N LYS A 75 -4.21 -13.86 4.10
CA LYS A 75 -4.43 -12.69 4.94
C LYS A 75 -3.73 -11.44 4.38
N PRO A 76 -4.20 -10.23 4.74
CA PRO A 76 -3.42 -9.02 4.48
C PRO A 76 -2.00 -9.14 5.07
N ASN A 77 -1.03 -8.57 4.37
CA ASN A 77 0.41 -8.61 4.66
C ASN A 77 1.14 -9.94 4.40
N ASP A 78 0.45 -10.99 3.93
CA ASP A 78 1.11 -12.19 3.42
C ASP A 78 1.89 -11.88 2.14
N ILE A 79 3.10 -12.44 2.02
CA ILE A 79 3.82 -12.46 0.74
C ILE A 79 3.42 -13.71 -0.01
N ILE A 80 2.98 -13.54 -1.25
CA ILE A 80 2.62 -14.65 -2.13
C ILE A 80 3.31 -14.53 -3.48
N TYR A 81 3.63 -15.68 -4.04
CA TYR A 81 3.90 -15.84 -5.46
C TYR A 81 2.61 -16.25 -6.14
N VAL A 82 2.29 -15.60 -7.26
CA VAL A 82 1.14 -15.92 -8.09
C VAL A 82 1.57 -16.09 -9.54
N ARG A 83 0.93 -17.02 -10.24
CA ARG A 83 1.07 -17.22 -11.67
C ARG A 83 -0.30 -17.33 -12.30
N GLY A 84 -0.49 -16.73 -13.46
CA GLY A 84 -1.79 -16.75 -14.12
C GLY A 84 -1.81 -16.10 -15.49
N ARG A 85 -3.01 -15.94 -16.02
CA ARG A 85 -3.26 -15.21 -17.27
C ARG A 85 -3.55 -13.75 -16.94
N LEU A 86 -2.89 -12.82 -17.64
CA LEU A 86 -3.14 -11.39 -17.49
C LEU A 86 -4.36 -11.00 -18.34
N ASP A 87 -5.27 -10.25 -17.75
CA ASP A 87 -6.45 -9.70 -18.42
C ASP A 87 -6.63 -8.23 -18.00
N SER A 88 -7.46 -7.50 -18.71
CA SER A 88 -7.77 -6.11 -18.39
C SER A 88 -9.27 -5.83 -18.48
N TYR A 89 -9.72 -4.83 -17.73
CA TYR A 89 -11.10 -4.37 -17.79
C TYR A 89 -11.15 -2.85 -17.71
N LYS A 90 -12.14 -2.27 -18.37
CA LYS A 90 -12.42 -0.84 -18.29
C LYS A 90 -13.40 -0.60 -17.17
N LYS A 91 -13.06 0.31 -16.26
CA LYS A 91 -13.98 0.81 -15.25
C LYS A 91 -14.39 2.22 -15.63
N HIS A 92 -15.69 2.42 -15.76
CA HIS A 92 -16.28 3.75 -15.92
C HIS A 92 -16.50 4.36 -14.55
N PHE A 93 -16.16 5.64 -14.41
CA PHE A 93 -16.40 6.45 -13.23
C PHE A 93 -17.62 7.34 -13.44
N GLU A 94 -18.16 7.86 -12.33
CA GLU A 94 -19.37 8.70 -12.33
C GLU A 94 -19.18 10.03 -13.09
N ASP A 95 -17.93 10.48 -13.22
CA ASP A 95 -17.55 11.68 -13.99
C ASP A 95 -17.48 11.45 -15.51
N GLY A 96 -17.81 10.25 -15.99
CA GLY A 96 -17.73 9.86 -17.40
C GLY A 96 -16.33 9.46 -17.86
N SER A 97 -15.30 9.59 -17.02
CA SER A 97 -13.97 9.07 -17.30
C SER A 97 -13.94 7.55 -17.23
N HIS A 98 -12.93 6.95 -17.85
CA HIS A 98 -12.69 5.52 -17.75
C HIS A 98 -11.21 5.24 -17.51
N ALA A 99 -10.91 4.24 -16.70
CA ALA A 99 -9.55 3.73 -16.53
C ALA A 99 -9.49 2.23 -16.84
N ILE A 100 -8.35 1.81 -17.38
CA ILE A 100 -8.04 0.41 -17.62
C ILE A 100 -7.38 -0.14 -16.36
N PHE A 101 -7.92 -1.23 -15.85
CA PHE A 101 -7.38 -1.98 -14.74
C PHE A 101 -6.92 -3.34 -15.22
N TYR A 102 -5.84 -3.84 -14.63
CA TYR A 102 -5.30 -5.16 -14.93
C TYR A 102 -5.71 -6.14 -13.84
N LYS A 103 -6.10 -7.34 -14.26
CA LYS A 103 -6.45 -8.46 -13.38
C LYS A 103 -5.71 -9.72 -13.82
N VAL A 104 -5.37 -10.57 -12.87
CA VAL A 104 -4.75 -11.87 -13.12
C VAL A 104 -5.75 -12.96 -12.77
N HIS A 105 -6.04 -13.82 -13.73
CA HIS A 105 -6.72 -15.09 -13.47
C HIS A 105 -5.68 -16.07 -12.95
N VAL A 106 -5.66 -16.27 -11.62
CA VAL A 106 -4.63 -17.03 -10.94
C VAL A 106 -4.81 -18.52 -11.21
N VAL A 107 -3.72 -19.16 -11.64
CA VAL A 107 -3.62 -20.60 -11.86
C VAL A 107 -2.88 -21.25 -10.69
N ASP A 108 -1.77 -20.63 -10.28
CA ASP A 108 -0.95 -21.12 -9.16
C ASP A 108 -0.75 -20.00 -8.11
N LEU A 109 -0.86 -20.36 -6.84
CA LEU A 109 -0.61 -19.49 -5.69
C LEU A 109 0.27 -20.20 -4.66
N ASN A 110 1.36 -19.56 -4.25
CA ASN A 110 2.29 -20.08 -3.24
C ASN A 110 2.55 -19.04 -2.15
N PHE A 111 2.57 -19.47 -0.89
CA PHE A 111 2.95 -18.63 0.25
C PHE A 111 4.47 -18.54 0.35
N VAL A 112 5.00 -17.31 0.39
CA VAL A 112 6.44 -17.05 0.47
C VAL A 112 6.77 -16.65 1.90
N LYS A 113 7.66 -17.40 2.55
CA LYS A 113 8.17 -17.06 3.89
C LYS A 113 9.28 -16.01 3.76
N ARG A 114 9.27 -14.99 4.63
CA ARG A 114 10.46 -14.16 4.83
C ARG A 114 11.44 -14.94 5.70
N ASP A 115 12.66 -15.13 5.23
CA ASP A 115 13.72 -15.61 6.10
C ASP A 115 14.03 -14.52 7.14
N ARG A 116 13.87 -14.85 8.43
CA ARG A 116 14.06 -13.92 9.55
C ARG A 116 15.53 -13.55 9.81
N GLN A 117 16.46 -13.93 8.94
CA GLN A 117 17.89 -13.87 9.23
C GLN A 117 18.57 -12.51 9.03
N ILE A 118 17.89 -11.46 8.53
CA ILE A 118 18.55 -10.17 8.22
C ILE A 118 18.28 -9.06 9.27
N GLN A 119 17.51 -9.30 10.34
CA GLN A 119 17.26 -8.29 11.38
C GLN A 119 17.82 -8.68 12.76
N LYS A 120 19.10 -9.05 12.83
CA LYS A 120 19.81 -9.22 14.11
C LYS A 120 21.02 -8.30 14.30
N SER A 121 21.15 -7.27 13.47
CA SER A 121 22.22 -6.27 13.59
C SER A 121 21.63 -4.89 13.41
N THR A 122 21.09 -4.32 14.49
CA THR A 122 21.27 -2.91 14.93
C THR A 122 20.40 -2.74 16.18
N GLU A 123 20.76 -3.42 17.26
CA GLU A 123 20.51 -2.89 18.60
C GLU A 123 21.76 -2.09 18.95
N MET A 124 21.69 -0.78 18.79
CA MET A 124 22.61 0.14 19.48
C MET A 124 21.78 0.88 20.52
N GLU A 125 22.26 0.73 21.75
CA GLU A 125 21.74 1.27 22.99
C GLU A 125 21.44 2.77 22.90
N ILE A 126 20.25 3.18 23.36
CA ILE A 126 20.03 4.55 23.83
C ILE A 126 19.45 4.46 25.22
N SER A 127 20.24 5.01 26.14
CA SER A 127 20.08 5.08 27.58
C SER A 127 18.82 5.83 28.03
N VAL A 128 18.08 5.13 28.90
CA VAL A 128 17.20 5.56 30.00
C VAL A 128 17.10 7.09 30.24
N VAL A 129 15.86 7.58 30.19
CA VAL A 129 15.34 8.56 31.16
C VAL A 129 13.89 8.21 31.46
N GLU A 130 13.65 8.01 32.75
CA GLU A 130 12.43 7.58 33.42
C GLU A 130 11.53 8.80 33.74
N GLU A 131 10.32 8.52 34.25
CA GLU A 131 9.28 9.44 34.76
C GLU A 131 8.31 10.03 33.71
N LEU A 132 6.99 9.83 33.75
CA LEU A 132 6.06 9.87 34.89
C LEU A 132 4.88 8.90 34.72
N THR A 133 4.53 8.25 35.82
CA THR A 133 3.40 7.34 36.04
C THR A 133 2.04 8.03 36.06
N VAL A 134 1.01 7.43 35.44
CA VAL A 134 -0.39 7.43 35.95
C VAL A 134 -1.02 6.07 35.65
N PRO A 135 -1.73 5.42 36.59
CA PRO A 135 -2.16 4.04 36.45
C PRO A 135 -3.53 3.96 35.77
N VAL A 136 -3.64 3.22 34.68
CA VAL A 136 -4.95 2.78 34.17
C VAL A 136 -4.85 1.31 33.78
N SER A 137 -5.64 0.52 34.50
CA SER A 137 -5.86 -0.91 34.31
C SER A 137 -6.11 -1.24 32.84
N SER A 138 -5.12 -1.80 32.15
CA SER A 138 -5.28 -2.37 30.82
C SER A 138 -4.27 -3.49 30.62
N THR A 139 -4.61 -4.45 29.78
CA THR A 139 -3.85 -5.68 29.62
C THR A 139 -2.50 -5.36 28.97
N ALA A 140 -1.46 -6.17 29.21
CA ALA A 140 -0.11 -5.91 28.73
C ALA A 140 0.01 -5.71 27.19
N ASP A 141 -1.00 -6.16 26.44
CA ASP A 141 -1.10 -6.03 24.98
C ASP A 141 -1.62 -4.64 24.54
N ASP A 142 -2.62 -4.08 25.26
CA ASP A 142 -3.15 -2.72 25.00
C ASP A 142 -2.08 -1.65 25.20
N ASP A 143 -1.24 -1.88 26.21
CA ASP A 143 -0.15 -1.02 26.63
C ASP A 143 0.96 -0.96 25.56
N LYS A 144 1.19 -2.07 24.86
CA LYS A 144 2.14 -2.14 23.75
C LYS A 144 1.62 -1.45 22.50
N GLU A 145 0.35 -1.67 22.14
CA GLU A 145 -0.26 -0.99 20.99
C GLU A 145 -0.26 0.54 21.18
N LEU A 146 -0.56 1.02 22.39
CA LEU A 146 -0.49 2.44 22.71
C LEU A 146 0.92 3.00 22.57
N ARG A 147 1.94 2.29 23.10
CA ARG A 147 3.35 2.69 22.97
C ARG A 147 3.81 2.73 21.50
N ASP A 148 3.49 1.70 20.72
CA ASP A 148 3.85 1.63 19.31
C ASP A 148 3.16 2.76 18.52
N ARG A 149 1.89 3.06 18.83
CA ARG A 149 1.16 4.17 18.20
C ARG A 149 1.74 5.54 18.56
N LEU A 150 2.09 5.77 19.82
CA LEU A 150 2.75 7.00 20.26
C LEU A 150 4.10 7.19 19.58
N HIS A 151 4.86 6.11 19.40
CA HIS A 151 6.09 6.12 18.64
C HIS A 151 5.86 6.54 17.17
N LEU A 152 4.82 5.99 16.51
CA LEU A 152 4.47 6.39 15.14
C LEU A 152 4.08 7.88 15.05
N TRP A 153 3.42 8.44 16.06
CA TRP A 153 3.17 9.89 16.12
C TRP A 153 4.47 10.69 16.18
N GLN A 154 5.46 10.26 16.97
CA GLN A 154 6.76 10.92 17.03
C GLN A 154 7.50 10.86 15.70
N VAL A 155 7.50 9.68 15.05
CA VAL A 155 8.10 9.49 13.71
C VAL A 155 7.40 10.37 12.67
N PHE A 156 6.07 10.47 12.71
CA PHE A 156 5.31 11.34 11.83
C PHE A 156 5.75 12.81 11.95
N PHE A 157 5.80 13.36 13.16
CA PHE A 157 6.16 14.77 13.35
C PHE A 157 7.64 15.06 13.10
N ALA A 158 8.53 14.07 13.24
CA ALA A 158 9.93 14.22 12.90
C ALA A 158 10.13 14.44 11.38
N ASN A 159 9.37 13.73 10.53
CA ASN A 159 9.38 13.98 9.09
C ASN A 159 8.00 13.73 8.42
N PRO A 160 7.09 14.72 8.44
CA PRO A 160 5.74 14.53 7.92
C PRO A 160 5.68 14.30 6.41
N TYR A 161 6.70 14.71 5.65
CA TYR A 161 6.75 14.55 4.20
C TYR A 161 6.95 13.10 3.77
N GLU A 162 7.40 12.23 4.67
CA GLU A 162 7.49 10.79 4.45
C GLU A 162 6.15 10.07 4.62
N TRP A 163 5.08 10.79 4.92
CA TRP A 163 3.76 10.23 5.13
C TRP A 163 2.77 10.68 4.07
N TRP A 164 1.90 9.76 3.67
CA TRP A 164 0.69 10.08 2.91
C TRP A 164 -0.39 10.50 3.88
N ASP A 165 -0.92 11.71 3.71
CA ASP A 165 -2.12 12.18 4.41
C ASP A 165 -3.37 11.74 3.62
N ASN A 166 -4.09 10.78 4.18
CA ASN A 166 -5.28 10.19 3.59
C ASN A 166 -6.56 10.65 4.29
N ARG A 167 -6.49 11.58 5.27
CA ARG A 167 -7.65 12.02 6.08
C ARG A 167 -8.84 12.49 5.24
N GLN A 168 -8.56 13.13 4.10
CA GLN A 168 -9.58 13.69 3.18
C GLN A 168 -9.95 12.76 2.00
N LYS A 169 -9.15 11.71 1.76
CA LYS A 169 -9.34 10.77 0.64
C LYS A 169 -9.34 9.32 1.13
N LYS A 170 -10.14 9.04 2.15
CA LYS A 170 -10.36 7.67 2.59
C LYS A 170 -11.28 6.94 1.60
N PHE A 171 -10.71 6.05 0.80
CA PHE A 171 -11.48 5.15 -0.05
C PHE A 171 -12.40 4.22 0.76
N PHE A 172 -12.07 3.94 2.03
CA PHE A 172 -12.85 3.10 2.95
C PHE A 172 -12.71 3.60 4.39
N SER A 173 -13.74 3.40 5.24
CA SER A 173 -13.78 3.89 6.63
C SER A 173 -12.70 3.31 7.55
N GLY A 174 -12.16 2.12 7.24
CA GLY A 174 -11.10 1.46 8.00
C GLY A 174 -9.66 1.82 7.58
N SER A 175 -9.48 2.66 6.56
CA SER A 175 -8.14 3.03 6.09
C SER A 175 -7.45 3.97 7.08
N ALA A 176 -6.12 3.81 7.20
CA ALA A 176 -5.28 4.67 8.03
C ALA A 176 -5.39 6.14 7.60
N ASP A 177 -5.38 7.05 8.57
CA ASP A 177 -5.37 8.49 8.35
C ASP A 177 -4.06 8.95 7.74
N PHE A 178 -2.95 8.41 8.24
CA PHE A 178 -1.63 8.60 7.67
C PHE A 178 -0.98 7.25 7.36
N ARG A 179 -0.24 7.18 6.26
CA ARG A 179 0.51 5.98 5.88
C ARG A 179 1.95 6.35 5.55
N HIS A 180 2.91 5.75 6.24
CA HIS A 180 4.32 5.98 5.93
C HIS A 180 4.63 5.49 4.51
N LYS A 181 5.35 6.30 3.72
CA LYS A 181 5.67 6.01 2.31
C LYS A 181 6.53 4.75 2.18
N ASN A 182 7.55 4.65 3.04
CA ASN A 182 8.57 3.58 2.99
C ASN A 182 8.22 2.33 3.82
N THR A 183 7.89 2.50 5.11
CA THR A 183 7.60 1.37 6.03
C THR A 183 6.16 0.85 5.91
N HIS A 184 5.27 1.66 5.34
CA HIS A 184 3.83 1.40 5.23
C HIS A 184 3.08 1.31 6.56
N ASP A 185 3.68 1.80 7.64
CA ASP A 185 3.02 1.89 8.93
C ASP A 185 1.78 2.77 8.82
N GLY A 186 0.66 2.24 9.34
CA GLY A 186 -0.61 2.93 9.37
C GLY A 186 -0.76 3.66 10.69
N LEU A 187 -1.18 4.91 10.61
CA LEU A 187 -1.49 5.74 11.77
C LEU A 187 -2.95 6.18 11.67
N TRP A 188 -3.75 5.79 12.65
CA TRP A 188 -5.16 6.14 12.75
C TRP A 188 -5.34 7.20 13.82
N LEU A 189 -6.11 8.24 13.50
CA LEU A 189 -6.54 9.21 14.48
C LEU A 189 -7.60 8.58 15.37
N ARG A 190 -7.37 8.60 16.68
CA ARG A 190 -8.33 8.07 17.65
C ARG A 190 -8.75 9.14 18.66
N PRO A 191 -9.93 9.00 19.29
CA PRO A 191 -10.41 9.95 20.28
C PRO A 191 -9.48 10.06 21.51
N ASP A 192 -8.82 8.96 21.84
CA ASP A 192 -7.92 8.76 22.99
C ASP A 192 -6.47 9.22 22.75
N ASP A 193 -6.15 9.79 21.59
CA ASP A 193 -4.80 10.33 21.35
C ASP A 193 -4.49 11.52 22.29
N PRO A 194 -3.25 11.61 22.81
CA PRO A 194 -2.85 12.71 23.70
C PRO A 194 -3.12 14.08 23.10
N SER A 195 -3.47 15.04 23.96
CA SER A 195 -3.83 16.40 23.54
C SER A 195 -2.72 17.11 22.74
N TRP A 196 -1.45 16.77 22.97
CA TRP A 196 -0.32 17.31 22.23
C TRP A 196 -0.34 16.92 20.74
N VAL A 197 -0.82 15.72 20.39
CA VAL A 197 -0.92 15.25 19.00
C VAL A 197 -1.86 16.15 18.20
N ARG A 198 -3.04 16.43 18.76
CA ARG A 198 -4.03 17.30 18.11
C ARG A 198 -3.52 18.73 17.93
N ARG A 199 -2.82 19.27 18.93
CA ARG A 199 -2.22 20.61 18.84
C ARG A 199 -1.14 20.67 17.76
N GLN A 200 -0.28 19.65 17.67
CA GLN A 200 0.76 19.57 16.64
C GLN A 200 0.17 19.39 15.23
N LEU A 201 -0.89 18.59 15.07
CA LEU A 201 -1.60 18.46 13.80
C LEU A 201 -2.23 19.78 13.33
N GLN A 202 -2.83 20.55 14.24
CA GLN A 202 -3.37 21.86 13.90
C GLN A 202 -2.29 22.80 13.35
N LEU A 203 -1.11 22.84 14.00
CA LEU A 203 0.02 23.64 13.53
C LEU A 203 0.53 23.16 12.17
N TYR A 204 0.63 21.85 11.98
CA TYR A 204 1.03 21.25 10.70
C TYR A 204 0.06 21.62 9.57
N ASP A 205 -1.25 21.53 9.80
CA ASP A 205 -2.29 21.86 8.82
C ASP A 205 -2.27 23.37 8.47
N SER A 206 -2.05 24.24 9.46
CA SER A 206 -1.85 25.68 9.23
C SER A 206 -0.61 25.97 8.37
N ASN A 207 0.51 25.29 8.62
CA ASN A 207 1.73 25.46 7.82
C ASN A 207 1.56 24.96 6.37
N ILE A 208 0.89 23.82 6.16
CA ILE A 208 0.61 23.31 4.81
C ILE A 208 -0.28 24.27 4.03
N THR A 209 -1.33 24.79 4.67
CA THR A 209 -2.26 25.71 4.01
C THR A 209 -1.60 27.03 3.65
N MET A 210 -0.70 27.56 4.49
CA MET A 210 0.12 28.72 4.14
C MET A 210 1.09 28.43 2.98
N ASN A 211 1.81 27.32 3.03
CA ASN A 211 2.79 26.97 1.99
C ASN A 211 2.14 26.72 0.61
N ARG A 212 0.90 26.22 0.59
CA ARG A 212 0.08 26.10 -0.63
C ARG A 212 -0.35 27.46 -1.18
N ARG A 213 -0.61 28.47 -0.34
CA ARG A 213 -0.95 29.83 -0.79
C ARG A 213 0.24 30.57 -1.39
N SER A 214 1.44 30.35 -0.84
CA SER A 214 2.69 30.92 -1.37
C SER A 214 3.03 30.37 -2.77
N LYS A 215 2.85 29.07 -3.01
CA LYS A 215 3.10 28.44 -4.34
C LYS A 215 2.12 28.85 -5.45
N VAL A 216 0.94 29.38 -5.11
CA VAL A 216 -0.04 29.84 -6.11
C VAL A 216 0.32 31.22 -6.67
N HIS A 217 1.20 31.98 -6.00
CA HIS A 217 1.64 33.31 -6.45
C HIS A 217 2.94 33.29 -7.27
N GLU A 218 3.47 32.10 -7.62
CA GLU A 218 4.79 31.95 -8.29
C GLU A 218 4.68 31.54 -9.77
N TRP A 219 3.51 31.69 -10.39
CA TRP A 219 3.34 31.49 -11.84
C TRP A 219 2.90 32.81 -12.49
N GLU A 220 3.84 33.73 -12.69
CA GLU A 220 3.68 34.79 -13.70
C GLU A 220 4.20 34.27 -15.04
N MET A 221 3.40 34.46 -16.08
CA MET A 221 3.72 34.06 -17.45
C MET A 221 4.91 34.89 -17.95
N GLU A 222 6.01 34.21 -18.31
CA GLU A 222 6.95 34.77 -19.27
C GLU A 222 6.46 34.39 -20.67
N ASP A 223 5.85 35.38 -21.31
CA ASP A 223 5.66 35.43 -22.76
C ASP A 223 7.00 35.25 -23.46
N LEU A 224 7.06 34.30 -24.40
CA LEU A 224 8.07 34.30 -25.45
C LEU A 224 7.35 34.38 -26.80
N LEU A 225 7.62 35.54 -27.43
CA LEU A 225 7.35 35.97 -28.80
C LEU A 225 7.41 34.85 -29.85
#